data_AF-A0A9W9UST6-F1
#
_entry.id   AF-A0A9W9UST6-F1
#
_cell.length_a   1.000
_cell.length_b   1.000
_cell.length_c   1.000
_cell.angle_alpha   90.00
_cell.angle_beta   90.00
_cell.angle_gamma   90.00
#
_symmetry.space_group_name_H-M   'P 1'
#
loop_
_entity.id
_entity.type
_entity.pdbx_description
1 polymer ?
#
loop_
_entity_poly.entity_id
_entity_poly.type
_entity_poly.pdbx_seq_one_letter_code
_entity_poly.pdbx_strand_id
1 'polypeptide(L)'
;MTNEKVYVWSKFNIFTRWISETKQTAILIFDTEDHTPHPFVNLSPEAHLLGDPFWVYPYILNSISNLEEKAVWAIRDQIRPIEKEQGEEPPQPNKRPRPNYRKLHDIARHSIHVNETLDVSLQTIERILENHRTYMNPRDSVLFPSHRNTQVWQTIQSRLSFPQSFLGSLRHRSISNEKRLQNEIQLTFQTVAQQDTLVMMDDSAALKTVALVTFTFLPPTFLCAVFSMSFFNYDQNLGWRVSEKFWIYCAFAIPTTVLSVGLWFFWRNALPSRQFRDRVDHMEDV
;
A
#
# COMPACT_ATOMS: atom_id res chain seq x y z
N MET A 1 7.72 25.63 7.75
CA MET A 1 6.31 25.38 7.37
C MET A 1 5.92 24.05 8.00
N THR A 2 5.09 24.12 9.03
CA THR A 2 4.76 23.06 9.98
C THR A 2 3.98 21.95 9.29
N ASN A 3 4.59 20.78 9.19
CA ASN A 3 3.96 19.55 8.72
C ASN A 3 3.22 18.91 9.90
N GLU A 4 2.17 19.57 10.39
CA GLU A 4 1.29 19.00 11.41
C GLU A 4 0.36 17.99 10.74
N LYS A 5 0.59 16.71 11.03
CA LYS A 5 -0.32 15.64 10.64
C LYS A 5 -1.62 15.81 11.42
N VAL A 6 -2.62 16.47 10.83
CA VAL A 6 -3.95 16.62 11.44
C VAL A 6 -4.77 15.36 11.17
N TYR A 7 -4.45 14.27 11.87
CA TYR A 7 -5.43 13.22 12.12
C TYR A 7 -5.74 13.24 13.62
N VAL A 8 -7.01 13.08 13.95
CA VAL A 8 -7.49 13.17 15.32
C VAL A 8 -8.05 11.81 15.70
N TRP A 9 -7.60 11.30 16.86
CA TRP A 9 -8.12 10.06 17.41
C TRP A 9 -9.28 10.40 18.34
N SER A 10 -10.46 9.89 18.03
CA SER A 10 -11.60 9.98 18.94
C SER A 10 -11.64 8.75 19.83
N LYS A 11 -11.72 8.96 21.15
CA LYS A 11 -11.76 7.88 22.14
C LYS A 11 -13.10 7.88 22.88
N PHE A 12 -13.67 6.69 23.08
CA PHE A 12 -14.80 6.47 23.96
C PHE A 12 -14.43 5.49 25.07
N ASN A 13 -14.37 5.98 26.31
CA ASN A 13 -14.45 5.10 27.46
C ASN A 13 -15.82 5.26 28.11
N ILE A 14 -16.60 4.19 28.09
CA ILE A 14 -17.93 4.17 28.66
C ILE A 14 -18.03 2.98 29.61
N PHE A 15 -18.45 3.26 30.84
CA PHE A 15 -18.84 2.24 31.80
C PHE A 15 -20.33 2.39 32.11
N THR A 16 -21.08 1.29 31.99
CA THR A 16 -22.52 1.25 32.24
C THR A 16 -22.82 0.31 33.39
N ARG A 17 -23.75 0.70 34.27
CA ARG A 17 -24.29 -0.15 35.32
C ARG A 17 -25.78 0.04 35.42
N TRP A 18 -26.54 -1.04 35.23
CA TRP A 18 -27.98 -1.06 35.44
C TRP A 18 -28.32 -1.56 36.84
N ILE A 19 -29.29 -0.92 37.48
CA ILE A 19 -29.78 -1.26 38.81
C ILE A 19 -31.21 -1.80 38.64
N SER A 20 -31.41 -3.09 38.89
CA SER A 20 -32.69 -3.77 38.68
C SER A 20 -33.81 -3.26 39.58
N GLU A 21 -33.49 -2.91 40.83
CA GLU A 21 -34.45 -2.44 41.84
C GLU A 21 -35.11 -1.12 41.44
N THR A 22 -34.32 -0.17 40.92
CA THR A 22 -34.79 1.18 40.58
C THR A 22 -35.02 1.37 39.08
N LYS A 23 -34.65 0.39 38.24
CA LYS A 23 -34.62 0.47 36.77
C LYS A 23 -33.83 1.68 36.26
N GLN A 24 -32.77 2.05 36.99
CA GLN A 24 -31.89 3.16 36.64
C GLN A 24 -30.59 2.64 36.02
N THR A 25 -30.05 3.37 35.05
CA THR A 25 -28.72 3.12 34.49
C THR A 25 -27.79 4.25 34.88
N ALA A 26 -26.71 3.91 35.58
CA ALA A 26 -25.57 4.79 35.75
C ALA A 26 -24.63 4.65 34.56
N ILE A 27 -24.25 5.77 33.95
CA ILE A 27 -23.34 5.84 32.82
C ILE A 27 -22.18 6.74 33.23
N LEU A 28 -20.97 6.20 33.21
CA LEU A 28 -19.74 6.95 33.41
C LEU A 28 -19.01 7.04 32.08
N ILE A 29 -18.74 8.27 31.64
CA ILE A 29 -17.99 8.58 30.43
C ILE A 29 -16.75 9.36 30.85
N PHE A 30 -15.58 8.94 30.38
CA PHE A 30 -14.31 9.54 30.77
C PHE A 30 -13.29 9.56 29.63
N ASP A 31 -12.30 10.45 29.75
CA ASP A 31 -11.31 10.81 28.72
C ASP A 31 -11.93 11.18 27.36
N THR A 32 -13.09 11.82 27.34
CA THR A 32 -13.67 12.32 26.09
C THR A 32 -12.94 13.58 25.65
N GLU A 33 -12.41 13.57 24.42
CA GLU A 33 -11.83 14.75 23.81
C GLU A 33 -12.93 15.69 23.30
N ASP A 34 -12.73 17.02 23.42
CA ASP A 34 -13.75 18.06 23.16
C ASP A 34 -14.42 17.98 21.77
N HIS A 35 -13.74 17.41 20.78
CA HIS A 35 -14.23 17.30 19.41
C HIS A 35 -15.11 16.06 19.18
N THR A 36 -15.28 15.21 20.19
CA THR A 36 -15.98 13.94 20.08
C THR A 36 -17.47 14.11 20.40
N PRO A 37 -18.39 13.89 19.45
CA PRO A 37 -19.81 14.08 19.71
C PRO A 37 -20.30 13.10 20.79
N HIS A 38 -20.85 13.62 21.88
CA HIS A 38 -21.33 12.79 22.98
C HIS A 38 -22.58 11.98 22.56
N PRO A 39 -22.71 10.70 22.99
CA PRO A 39 -23.79 9.83 22.53
C PRO A 39 -25.16 10.21 23.11
N PHE A 40 -25.14 11.09 24.11
CA PHE A 40 -26.30 11.42 24.94
C PHE A 40 -26.65 12.92 24.88
N VAL A 41 -26.09 13.68 23.92
CA VAL A 41 -26.51 15.07 23.71
C VAL A 41 -27.98 15.06 23.30
N ASN A 42 -28.82 15.74 24.07
CA ASN A 42 -30.28 15.81 23.86
C ASN A 42 -30.99 14.45 23.92
N LEU A 43 -30.48 13.50 24.71
CA LEU A 43 -31.14 12.21 24.91
C LEU A 43 -32.48 12.39 25.63
N SER A 44 -33.58 11.99 24.97
CA SER A 44 -34.89 11.81 25.60
C SER A 44 -35.23 10.31 25.59
N PRO A 45 -34.92 9.56 26.66
CA PRO A 45 -35.17 8.13 26.69
C PRO A 45 -36.66 7.82 26.76
N GLU A 46 -37.10 6.83 25.98
CA GLU A 46 -38.46 6.33 26.03
C GLU A 46 -38.66 5.53 27.33
N ALA A 47 -39.53 6.02 28.22
CA ALA A 47 -39.70 5.47 29.57
C ALA A 47 -39.99 3.95 29.61
N HIS A 48 -40.65 3.42 28.59
CA HIS A 48 -40.97 1.99 28.50
C HIS A 48 -39.76 1.11 28.19
N LEU A 49 -38.67 1.67 27.66
CA LEU A 49 -37.44 0.93 27.35
C LEU A 49 -36.51 0.77 28.56
N LEU A 50 -36.66 1.62 29.58
CA LEU A 50 -35.79 1.64 30.78
C LEU A 50 -35.83 0.33 31.61
N GLY A 51 -36.84 -0.52 31.36
CA GLY A 51 -36.97 -1.82 32.00
C GLY A 51 -35.95 -2.86 31.54
N ASP A 52 -35.22 -2.60 30.46
CA ASP A 52 -34.23 -3.51 29.90
C ASP A 52 -32.80 -2.96 30.13
N PRO A 53 -31.87 -3.72 30.72
CA PRO A 53 -30.51 -3.23 31.02
C PRO A 53 -29.72 -2.77 29.79
N PHE A 54 -30.11 -3.18 28.59
CA PHE A 54 -29.42 -2.86 27.34
C PHE A 54 -29.97 -1.63 26.62
N TRP A 55 -30.97 -0.93 27.16
CA TRP A 55 -31.64 0.21 26.51
C TRP A 55 -30.69 1.33 26.05
N VAL A 56 -29.53 1.47 26.71
CA VAL A 56 -28.55 2.53 26.46
C VAL A 56 -27.65 2.24 25.25
N TYR A 57 -27.37 0.97 24.96
CA TYR A 57 -26.38 0.59 23.95
C TYR A 57 -26.76 1.01 22.53
N PRO A 58 -28.02 0.98 22.07
CA PRO A 58 -28.37 1.51 20.75
C PRO A 58 -27.89 2.94 20.50
N TYR A 59 -27.97 3.82 21.51
CA TYR A 59 -27.53 5.22 21.39
C TYR A 59 -26.01 5.34 21.31
N ILE A 60 -25.30 4.55 22.13
CA ILE A 60 -23.83 4.46 22.11
C ILE A 60 -23.36 3.95 20.74
N LEU A 61 -23.92 2.83 20.29
CA LEU A 61 -23.53 2.16 19.05
C LEU A 61 -23.83 3.01 17.82
N ASN A 62 -24.93 3.79 17.82
CA ASN A 62 -25.20 4.74 16.75
C ASN A 62 -24.14 5.84 16.67
N SER A 63 -23.67 6.32 17.83
CA SER A 63 -22.65 7.36 17.89
C SER A 63 -21.27 6.85 17.44
N ILE A 64 -20.90 5.63 17.86
CA ILE A 64 -19.71 4.92 17.36
C ILE A 64 -19.83 4.71 15.86
N SER A 65 -20.99 4.25 15.37
CA SER A 65 -21.23 4.03 13.95
C SER A 65 -21.00 5.26 13.09
N ASN A 66 -21.44 6.44 13.55
CA ASN A 66 -21.22 7.70 12.85
C ASN A 66 -19.74 8.10 12.76
N LEU A 67 -18.94 7.74 13.77
CA LEU A 67 -17.51 8.04 13.79
C LEU A 67 -16.72 7.09 12.90
N GLU A 68 -17.02 5.80 12.99
CA GLU A 68 -16.48 4.77 12.12
C GLU A 68 -16.82 5.05 10.65
N GLU A 69 -18.05 5.47 10.38
CA GLU A 69 -18.45 5.93 9.05
C GLU A 69 -17.52 7.05 8.56
N LYS A 70 -17.40 8.14 9.33
CA LYS A 70 -16.53 9.28 8.97
C LYS A 70 -15.09 8.84 8.71
N ALA A 71 -14.55 7.93 9.52
CA ALA A 71 -13.20 7.40 9.33
C ALA A 71 -13.05 6.64 7.99
N VAL A 72 -14.01 5.76 7.66
CA VAL A 72 -14.01 5.03 6.38
C VAL A 72 -14.11 5.97 5.18
N TRP A 73 -14.96 6.99 5.26
CA TRP A 73 -15.08 7.99 4.21
C TRP A 73 -13.81 8.85 4.08
N ALA A 74 -13.20 9.24 5.20
CA ALA A 74 -11.95 10.00 5.19
C ALA A 74 -10.82 9.25 4.46
N ILE A 75 -10.67 7.93 4.69
CA ILE A 75 -9.70 7.10 3.94
C ILE A 75 -10.00 7.10 2.45
N ARG A 76 -11.26 6.85 2.07
CA ARG A 76 -11.68 6.86 0.66
C ARG A 76 -11.38 8.21 -0.01
N ASP A 77 -11.64 9.31 0.68
CA ASP A 77 -11.47 10.65 0.15
C ASP A 77 -10.00 11.02 -0.04
N GLN A 78 -9.07 10.36 0.67
CA GLN A 78 -7.63 10.44 0.40
C GLN A 78 -7.19 9.57 -0.78
N ILE A 79 -7.84 8.43 -1.01
CA ILE A 79 -7.52 7.50 -2.11
C ILE A 79 -8.00 8.05 -3.45
N ARG A 80 -9.22 8.62 -3.50
CA ARG A 80 -9.87 9.02 -4.76
C ARG A 80 -9.06 10.02 -5.63
N PRO A 81 -8.39 11.04 -5.07
CA PRO A 81 -7.53 11.93 -5.87
C PRO A 81 -6.34 11.19 -6.50
N ILE A 82 -5.77 10.21 -5.79
CA ILE A 82 -4.62 9.42 -6.28
C ILE A 82 -5.03 8.62 -7.51
N GLU A 83 -6.19 7.94 -7.44
CA GLU A 83 -6.73 7.17 -8.57
C GLU A 83 -6.99 8.07 -9.79
N LYS A 84 -7.51 9.29 -9.57
CA LYS A 84 -7.78 10.25 -10.65
C LYS A 84 -6.50 10.80 -11.29
N GLU A 85 -5.52 11.16 -10.48
CA GLU A 85 -4.22 11.65 -10.96
C GLU A 85 -3.52 10.60 -11.85
N GLN A 86 -3.73 9.30 -11.60
CA GLN A 86 -3.16 8.23 -12.43
C GLN A 86 -3.99 7.90 -13.68
N GLY A 87 -5.30 8.12 -13.67
CA GLY A 87 -6.18 7.84 -14.81
C GLY A 87 -6.22 8.94 -15.88
N GLU A 88 -5.81 10.17 -15.56
CA GLU A 88 -6.00 11.33 -16.46
C GLU A 88 -4.76 11.69 -17.31
N GLU A 89 -3.54 11.35 -16.89
CA GLU A 89 -2.32 11.64 -17.68
C GLU A 89 -1.75 10.36 -18.32
N PRO A 90 -1.74 10.23 -19.67
CA PRO A 90 -1.00 9.16 -20.31
C PRO A 90 0.49 9.26 -19.96
N PRO A 91 1.22 8.14 -19.83
CA PRO A 91 2.62 8.14 -19.46
C PRO A 91 3.44 8.96 -20.46
N GLN A 92 3.87 10.15 -20.04
CA GLN A 92 4.69 11.01 -20.88
C GLN A 92 6.14 10.53 -20.83
N PRO A 93 6.79 10.27 -21.99
CA PRO A 93 8.15 9.72 -22.03
C PRO A 93 9.19 10.61 -21.33
N ASN A 94 8.95 11.92 -21.26
CA ASN A 94 9.89 12.91 -20.73
C ASN A 94 9.64 13.32 -19.26
N LYS A 95 8.58 12.82 -18.62
CA LYS A 95 8.20 13.23 -17.26
C LYS A 95 8.27 12.02 -16.32
N ARG A 96 9.36 11.90 -15.57
CA ARG A 96 9.48 10.86 -14.52
C ARG A 96 8.34 11.05 -13.50
N PRO A 97 7.47 10.05 -13.29
CA PRO A 97 6.50 10.11 -12.21
C PRO A 97 7.26 10.23 -10.88
N ARG A 98 6.78 11.10 -9.99
CA ARG A 98 7.32 11.28 -8.63
C ARG A 98 6.22 11.04 -7.61
N PRO A 99 5.85 9.77 -7.38
CA PRO A 99 4.79 9.46 -6.45
C PRO A 99 5.19 9.84 -5.03
N ASN A 100 4.23 10.34 -4.24
CA ASN A 100 4.47 10.57 -2.82
C ASN A 100 4.28 9.25 -2.04
N TYR A 101 5.31 8.41 -2.06
CA TYR A 101 5.33 7.12 -1.35
C TYR A 101 5.04 7.26 0.14
N ARG A 102 5.45 8.38 0.76
CA ARG A 102 5.20 8.63 2.18
C ARG A 102 3.71 8.82 2.44
N LYS A 103 3.03 9.60 1.60
CA LYS A 103 1.58 9.81 1.67
C LYS A 103 0.83 8.48 1.44
N LEU A 104 1.21 7.71 0.40
CA LEU A 104 0.61 6.40 0.13
C LEU A 104 0.74 5.44 1.32
N HIS A 105 1.93 5.35 1.90
CA HIS A 105 2.19 4.51 3.06
C HIS A 105 1.41 4.97 4.31
N ASP A 106 1.35 6.29 4.56
CA ASP A 106 0.59 6.83 5.69
C ASP A 106 -0.92 6.53 5.53
N ILE A 107 -1.49 6.70 4.33
CA ILE A 107 -2.90 6.33 4.06
C ILE A 107 -3.10 4.82 4.27
N ALA A 108 -2.19 3.98 3.80
CA ALA A 108 -2.28 2.53 3.98
C ALA A 108 -2.27 2.14 5.46
N ARG A 109 -1.36 2.73 6.25
CA ARG A 109 -1.33 2.55 7.71
C ARG A 109 -2.65 2.93 8.37
N HIS A 110 -3.20 4.09 8.03
CA HIS A 110 -4.48 4.54 8.59
C HIS A 110 -5.65 3.65 8.14
N SER A 111 -5.64 3.15 6.90
CA SER A 111 -6.64 2.19 6.41
C SER A 111 -6.63 0.89 7.22
N ILE A 112 -5.44 0.38 7.57
CA ILE A 112 -5.29 -0.81 8.42
C ILE A 112 -5.87 -0.55 9.81
N HIS A 113 -5.54 0.59 10.43
CA HIS A 113 -6.08 0.93 11.75
C HIS A 113 -7.62 1.07 11.75
N VAL A 114 -8.21 1.64 10.69
CA VAL A 114 -9.67 1.73 10.57
C VAL A 114 -10.30 0.33 10.45
N ASN A 115 -9.68 -0.58 9.69
CA ASN A 115 -10.14 -1.97 9.62
C ASN A 115 -10.07 -2.67 10.98
N GLU A 116 -8.97 -2.52 11.71
CA GLU A 116 -8.79 -3.07 13.05
C GLU A 116 -9.85 -2.54 14.02
N THR A 117 -10.11 -1.23 14.01
CA THR A 117 -11.10 -0.60 14.90
C THR A 117 -12.51 -1.11 14.57
N LEU A 118 -12.87 -1.20 13.28
CA LEU A 118 -14.15 -1.79 12.83
C LEU A 118 -14.30 -3.26 13.25
N ASP A 119 -13.21 -4.04 13.20
CA ASP A 119 -13.18 -5.43 13.66
C ASP A 119 -13.48 -5.56 15.15
N VAL A 120 -12.84 -4.73 15.98
CA VAL A 120 -13.08 -4.68 17.42
C VAL A 120 -14.51 -4.21 17.74
N SER A 121 -14.99 -3.18 17.04
CA SER A 121 -16.34 -2.66 17.17
C SER A 121 -17.39 -3.74 16.82
N LEU A 122 -17.20 -4.49 15.74
CA LEU A 122 -18.09 -5.59 15.35
C LEU A 122 -18.11 -6.73 16.37
N GLN A 123 -16.93 -7.16 16.84
CA GLN A 123 -16.83 -8.18 17.89
C GLN A 123 -17.55 -7.73 19.17
N THR A 124 -17.38 -6.46 19.55
CA THR A 124 -18.03 -5.90 20.74
C THR A 124 -19.55 -5.90 20.61
N ILE A 125 -20.09 -5.46 19.46
CA ILE A 125 -21.54 -5.46 19.21
C ILE A 125 -22.10 -6.89 19.18
N GLU A 126 -21.38 -7.83 18.57
CA GLU A 126 -21.78 -9.24 18.55
C GLU A 126 -21.90 -9.80 19.97
N ARG A 127 -20.95 -9.47 20.85
CA ARG A 127 -21.03 -9.87 22.28
C ARG A 127 -22.17 -9.19 23.01
N ILE A 128 -22.43 -7.90 22.76
CA ILE A 128 -23.57 -7.18 23.36
C ILE A 128 -24.89 -7.83 22.94
N LEU A 129 -25.05 -8.14 21.64
CA LEU A 129 -26.22 -8.81 21.11
C LEU A 129 -26.42 -10.21 21.70
N GLU A 130 -25.34 -10.98 21.83
CA GLU A 130 -25.41 -12.32 22.40
C GLU A 130 -25.74 -12.30 23.90
N ASN A 131 -25.19 -11.35 24.64
CA ASN A 131 -25.52 -11.13 26.04
C ASN A 131 -26.99 -10.71 26.22
N HIS A 132 -27.51 -9.84 25.35
CA HIS A 132 -28.92 -9.43 25.37
C HIS A 132 -29.87 -10.60 25.03
N ARG A 133 -29.49 -11.48 24.08
CA ARG A 133 -30.24 -12.71 23.80
C ARG A 133 -30.22 -13.67 25.00
N THR A 134 -29.06 -13.86 25.61
CA THR A 134 -28.88 -14.76 26.75
C THR A 134 -29.65 -14.27 27.98
N TYR A 135 -29.63 -12.97 28.24
CA TYR A 135 -30.39 -12.34 29.32
C TYR A 135 -31.90 -12.63 29.23
N MET A 136 -32.43 -12.82 28.02
CA MET A 136 -33.85 -13.12 27.78
C MET A 136 -34.13 -14.62 27.63
N ASN A 137 -33.12 -15.50 27.75
CA ASN A 137 -33.33 -16.93 27.54
C ASN A 137 -34.29 -17.49 28.63
N PRO A 138 -35.48 -18.00 28.29
CA PRO A 138 -36.55 -18.30 29.24
C PRO A 138 -36.24 -19.40 30.26
N ARG A 139 -35.07 -20.03 30.20
CA ARG A 139 -34.68 -21.14 31.08
C ARG A 139 -34.55 -20.71 32.55
N ASP A 140 -34.30 -19.42 32.81
CA ASP A 140 -34.22 -18.86 34.17
C ASP A 140 -35.49 -18.12 34.61
N SER A 141 -36.46 -17.86 33.70
CA SER A 141 -37.72 -17.18 34.04
C SER A 141 -38.84 -18.20 34.29
N VAL A 142 -38.95 -18.67 35.53
CA VAL A 142 -39.85 -19.78 35.93
C VAL A 142 -41.35 -19.47 35.73
N LEU A 143 -41.77 -18.23 35.43
CA LEU A 143 -43.17 -17.88 35.17
C LEU A 143 -43.25 -16.82 34.06
N PHE A 144 -43.79 -17.21 32.90
CA PHE A 144 -44.21 -16.41 31.73
C PHE A 144 -43.75 -14.93 31.71
N PRO A 145 -42.83 -14.53 30.81
CA PRO A 145 -42.52 -13.12 30.60
C PRO A 145 -43.81 -12.35 30.23
N SER A 146 -44.06 -11.23 30.89
CA SER A 146 -45.20 -10.38 30.52
C SER A 146 -45.09 -9.96 29.04
N HIS A 147 -46.21 -9.91 28.30
CA HIS A 147 -46.23 -9.52 26.88
C HIS A 147 -45.51 -8.19 26.60
N ARG A 148 -45.57 -7.23 27.54
CA ARG A 148 -44.84 -5.96 27.44
C ARG A 148 -43.32 -6.13 27.48
N ASN A 149 -42.81 -7.02 28.33
CA ASN A 149 -41.36 -7.28 28.42
C ASN A 149 -40.85 -7.91 27.12
N THR A 150 -41.63 -8.79 26.50
CA THR A 150 -41.30 -9.39 25.20
C THR A 150 -41.21 -8.34 24.09
N GLN A 151 -42.12 -7.36 24.07
CA GLN A 151 -42.11 -6.29 23.05
C GLN A 151 -40.94 -5.31 23.23
N VAL A 152 -40.62 -4.92 24.47
CA VAL A 152 -39.45 -4.07 24.77
C VAL A 152 -38.15 -4.75 24.36
N TRP A 153 -38.01 -6.03 24.71
CA TRP A 153 -36.86 -6.84 24.31
C TRP A 153 -36.72 -6.93 22.78
N GLN A 154 -37.79 -7.25 22.05
CA GLN A 154 -37.76 -7.29 20.58
C GLN A 154 -37.34 -5.95 19.98
N THR A 155 -37.83 -4.85 20.56
CA THR A 155 -37.49 -3.49 20.12
C THR A 155 -36.01 -3.21 20.31
N ILE A 156 -35.44 -3.53 21.48
CA ILE A 156 -34.02 -3.31 21.77
C ILE A 156 -33.13 -4.24 20.94
N GLN A 157 -33.49 -5.52 20.82
CA GLN A 157 -32.79 -6.48 19.97
C GLN A 157 -32.73 -5.99 18.51
N SER A 158 -33.85 -5.49 17.99
CA SER A 158 -33.92 -4.91 16.64
C SER A 158 -33.02 -3.68 16.52
N ARG A 159 -33.11 -2.74 17.47
CA ARG A 159 -32.26 -1.52 17.48
C ARG A 159 -30.77 -1.84 17.59
N LEU A 160 -30.37 -2.90 18.30
CA LEU A 160 -28.98 -3.35 18.40
C LEU A 160 -28.48 -4.05 17.14
N SER A 161 -29.36 -4.76 16.43
CA SER A 161 -29.00 -5.46 15.19
C SER A 161 -28.66 -4.51 14.04
N PHE A 162 -29.27 -3.31 14.00
CA PHE A 162 -29.01 -2.33 12.95
C PHE A 162 -27.54 -1.85 12.92
N PRO A 163 -26.94 -1.34 14.03
CA PRO A 163 -25.52 -0.99 14.06
C PRO A 163 -24.59 -2.15 13.69
N GLN A 164 -24.93 -3.39 14.06
CA GLN A 164 -24.13 -4.57 13.67
C GLN A 164 -24.07 -4.71 12.14
N SER A 165 -25.23 -4.70 11.47
CA SER A 165 -25.28 -4.79 10.01
C SER A 165 -24.63 -3.59 9.34
N PHE A 166 -24.84 -2.39 9.87
CA PHE A 166 -24.27 -1.15 9.33
C PHE A 166 -22.74 -1.15 9.43
N LEU A 167 -22.16 -1.42 10.61
CA LEU A 167 -20.71 -1.55 10.78
C LEU A 167 -20.13 -2.68 9.93
N GLY A 168 -20.88 -3.77 9.75
CA GLY A 168 -20.48 -4.88 8.86
C GLY A 168 -20.33 -4.40 7.42
N SER A 169 -21.27 -3.59 6.94
CA SER A 169 -21.20 -2.97 5.61
C SER A 169 -20.03 -1.99 5.48
N LEU A 170 -19.77 -1.17 6.51
CA LEU A 170 -18.63 -0.26 6.55
C LEU A 170 -17.30 -1.00 6.52
N ARG A 171 -17.20 -2.13 7.23
CA ARG A 171 -16.02 -3.00 7.19
C ARG A 171 -15.76 -3.56 5.80
N HIS A 172 -16.77 -4.08 5.12
CA HIS A 172 -16.61 -4.53 3.74
C HIS A 172 -16.13 -3.42 2.81
N ARG A 173 -16.66 -2.21 2.98
CA ARG A 173 -16.24 -1.03 2.23
C ARG A 173 -14.80 -0.64 2.55
N SER A 174 -14.40 -0.67 3.81
CA SER A 174 -13.05 -0.32 4.24
C SER A 174 -12.01 -1.32 3.72
N ILE A 175 -12.30 -2.63 3.74
CA ILE A 175 -11.47 -3.66 3.10
C ILE A 175 -11.37 -3.45 1.58
N SER A 176 -12.48 -3.08 0.93
CA SER A 176 -12.47 -2.76 -0.51
C SER A 176 -11.58 -1.55 -0.81
N ASN A 177 -11.65 -0.49 0.00
CA ASN A 177 -10.79 0.68 -0.12
C ASN A 177 -9.31 0.33 0.10
N GLU A 178 -8.99 -0.53 1.08
CA GLU A 178 -7.62 -1.00 1.31
C GLU A 178 -7.07 -1.74 0.09
N LYS A 179 -7.85 -2.66 -0.49
CA LYS A 179 -7.45 -3.40 -1.69
C LYS A 179 -7.23 -2.48 -2.89
N ARG A 180 -8.10 -1.48 -3.07
CA ARG A 180 -7.92 -0.45 -4.11
C ARG A 180 -6.62 0.32 -3.91
N LEU A 181 -6.34 0.77 -2.69
CA LEU A 181 -5.08 1.44 -2.36
C LEU A 181 -3.85 0.54 -2.61
N GLN A 182 -3.93 -0.75 -2.28
CA GLN A 182 -2.85 -1.71 -2.57
C GLN A 182 -2.60 -1.84 -4.07
N ASN A 183 -3.66 -1.93 -4.88
CA ASN A 183 -3.55 -1.96 -6.33
C ASN A 183 -2.90 -0.68 -6.87
N GLU A 184 -3.30 0.49 -6.39
CA GLU A 184 -2.71 1.78 -6.77
C GLU A 184 -1.22 1.87 -6.40
N ILE A 185 -0.85 1.41 -5.20
CA ILE A 185 0.54 1.34 -4.76
C ILE A 185 1.35 0.45 -5.70
N GLN A 186 0.82 -0.72 -6.05
CA GLN A 186 1.48 -1.65 -6.96
C GLN A 186 1.64 -1.07 -8.36
N LEU A 187 0.59 -0.46 -8.92
CA LEU A 187 0.62 0.20 -10.22
C LEU A 187 1.70 1.28 -10.22
N THR A 188 1.70 2.14 -9.21
CA THR A 188 2.70 3.20 -9.01
C THR A 188 4.14 2.67 -9.06
N PHE A 189 4.43 1.58 -8.34
CA PHE A 189 5.76 0.96 -8.35
C PHE A 189 6.13 0.39 -9.72
N GLN A 190 5.19 -0.28 -10.38
CA GLN A 190 5.41 -0.85 -11.71
C GLN A 190 5.68 0.24 -12.74
N THR A 191 4.93 1.34 -12.72
CA THR A 191 5.12 2.48 -13.62
C THR A 191 6.49 3.13 -13.43
N VAL A 192 6.93 3.34 -12.18
CA VAL A 192 8.27 3.90 -11.91
C VAL A 192 9.38 2.95 -12.35
N ALA A 193 9.25 1.65 -12.07
CA ALA A 193 10.23 0.64 -12.49
C ALA A 193 10.33 0.55 -14.03
N GLN A 194 9.19 0.64 -14.73
CA GLN A 194 9.17 0.70 -16.19
C GLN A 194 9.89 1.95 -16.70
N GLN A 195 9.63 3.12 -16.11
CA GLN A 195 10.31 4.36 -16.51
C GLN A 195 11.81 4.31 -16.23
N ASP A 196 12.25 3.78 -15.09
CA ASP A 196 13.67 3.62 -14.78
C ASP A 196 14.34 2.66 -15.79
N THR A 197 13.65 1.60 -16.20
CA THR A 197 14.13 0.70 -17.26
C THR A 197 14.28 1.45 -18.58
N LEU A 198 13.30 2.27 -18.97
CA LEU A 198 13.37 3.07 -20.19
C LEU A 198 14.54 4.06 -20.15
N VAL A 199 14.77 4.73 -19.01
CA VAL A 199 15.92 5.64 -18.86
C VAL A 199 17.24 4.88 -18.89
N MET A 200 17.34 3.71 -18.26
CA MET A 200 18.54 2.86 -18.36
C MET A 200 18.80 2.39 -19.80
N MET A 201 17.74 2.11 -20.57
CA MET A 201 17.84 1.76 -21.99
C MET A 201 18.30 2.95 -22.84
N ASP A 202 17.88 4.17 -22.51
CA ASP A 202 18.35 5.37 -23.20
C ASP A 202 19.83 5.69 -22.86
N ASP A 203 20.19 5.57 -21.58
CA ASP A 203 21.57 5.63 -21.06
C ASP A 203 22.48 4.51 -21.60
N SER A 204 21.94 3.57 -22.37
CA SER A 204 22.73 2.54 -23.06
C SER A 204 23.78 3.12 -24.00
N ALA A 205 23.70 4.39 -24.40
CA ALA A 205 24.77 5.05 -25.17
C ALA A 205 26.12 5.02 -24.45
N ALA A 206 26.14 5.30 -23.14
CA ALA A 206 27.35 5.22 -22.33
C ALA A 206 27.86 3.77 -22.22
N LEU A 207 26.95 2.82 -21.96
CA LEU A 207 27.28 1.39 -21.88
C LEU A 207 27.82 0.84 -23.20
N LYS A 208 27.23 1.25 -24.34
CA LYS A 208 27.70 0.92 -25.69
C LYS A 208 29.10 1.47 -25.94
N THR A 209 29.39 2.67 -25.45
CA THR A 209 30.71 3.30 -25.57
C THR A 209 31.76 2.54 -24.75
N VAL A 210 31.46 2.19 -23.50
CA VAL A 210 32.35 1.38 -22.65
C VAL A 210 32.62 0.01 -23.26
N ALA A 211 31.57 -0.65 -23.78
CA ALA A 211 31.72 -1.92 -24.47
C ALA A 211 32.62 -1.79 -25.72
N LEU A 212 32.42 -0.75 -26.54
CA LEU A 212 33.26 -0.48 -27.70
C LEU A 212 34.73 -0.28 -27.34
N VAL A 213 35.01 0.51 -26.29
CA VAL A 213 36.37 0.71 -25.77
C VAL A 213 36.97 -0.64 -25.35
N THR A 214 36.22 -1.46 -24.64
CA THR A 214 36.69 -2.79 -24.19
C THR A 214 37.02 -3.70 -25.38
N PHE A 215 36.15 -3.81 -26.38
CA PHE A 215 36.40 -4.64 -27.58
C PHE A 215 37.58 -4.14 -28.42
N THR A 216 37.90 -2.84 -28.35
CA THR A 216 39.01 -2.25 -29.10
C THR A 216 40.35 -2.46 -28.39
N PHE A 217 40.40 -2.32 -27.06
CA PHE A 217 41.66 -2.37 -26.31
C PHE A 217 42.02 -3.76 -25.76
N LEU A 218 41.03 -4.64 -25.52
CA LEU A 218 41.27 -5.95 -24.92
C LEU A 218 42.15 -6.87 -25.80
N PRO A 219 41.92 -7.02 -27.12
CA PRO A 219 42.73 -7.92 -27.96
C PRO A 219 44.20 -7.48 -28.08
N PRO A 220 44.52 -6.20 -28.39
CA PRO A 220 45.91 -5.73 -28.41
C PRO A 220 46.62 -5.87 -27.07
N THR A 221 45.93 -5.63 -25.95
CA THR A 221 46.50 -5.70 -24.60
C THR A 221 46.82 -7.14 -24.21
N PHE A 222 45.94 -8.09 -24.55
CA PHE A 222 46.20 -9.52 -24.35
C PHE A 222 47.42 -9.99 -25.14
N LEU A 223 47.47 -9.66 -26.44
CA LEU A 223 48.62 -10.00 -27.27
C LEU A 223 49.89 -9.31 -26.77
N CYS A 224 49.79 -8.06 -26.32
CA CYS A 224 50.91 -7.35 -25.72
C CYS A 224 51.43 -8.12 -24.49
N ALA A 225 50.58 -8.59 -23.58
CA ALA A 225 51.00 -9.35 -22.40
C ALA A 225 51.69 -10.68 -22.77
N VAL A 226 51.11 -11.45 -23.70
CA VAL A 226 51.69 -12.73 -24.18
C VAL A 226 53.06 -12.51 -24.82
N PHE A 227 53.19 -11.45 -25.63
CA PHE A 227 54.40 -11.17 -26.37
C PHE A 227 55.41 -10.28 -25.63
N SER A 228 55.01 -9.62 -24.53
CA SER A 228 55.85 -8.68 -23.76
C SER A 228 57.12 -9.33 -23.24
N MET A 229 57.06 -10.60 -22.85
CA MET A 229 58.24 -11.31 -22.34
C MET A 229 59.20 -11.78 -23.45
N SER A 230 58.73 -11.90 -24.69
CA SER A 230 59.51 -12.47 -25.79
C SER A 230 60.23 -11.42 -26.65
N PHE A 231 59.82 -10.15 -26.59
CA PHE A 231 60.36 -9.09 -27.46
C PHE A 231 61.30 -8.08 -26.78
N PHE A 232 61.33 -8.04 -25.44
CA PHE A 232 62.26 -7.19 -24.69
C PHE A 232 63.40 -8.04 -24.14
N ASN A 233 64.63 -7.76 -24.58
CA ASN A 233 65.83 -8.42 -24.10
C ASN A 233 66.75 -7.37 -23.44
N TYR A 234 67.11 -7.58 -22.17
CA TYR A 234 67.92 -6.64 -21.41
C TYR A 234 69.40 -7.02 -21.54
N ASP A 235 70.21 -6.14 -22.13
CA ASP A 235 71.65 -6.34 -22.32
C ASP A 235 72.44 -5.37 -21.42
N GLN A 236 73.28 -5.92 -20.53
CA GLN A 236 73.95 -5.17 -19.44
C GLN A 236 74.91 -4.07 -19.93
N ASN A 237 75.35 -4.10 -21.18
CA ASN A 237 76.32 -3.15 -21.73
C ASN A 237 75.70 -2.03 -22.60
N LEU A 238 74.46 -2.17 -23.08
CA LEU A 238 73.86 -1.31 -24.11
C LEU A 238 72.44 -0.80 -23.77
N GLY A 239 71.86 -1.23 -22.65
CA GLY A 239 70.52 -0.86 -22.23
C GLY A 239 69.41 -1.67 -22.91
N TRP A 240 68.15 -1.27 -22.72
CA TRP A 240 66.97 -1.95 -23.26
C TRP A 240 66.96 -1.93 -24.80
N ARG A 241 67.05 -3.11 -25.45
CA ARG A 241 66.89 -3.26 -26.91
C ARG A 241 65.54 -3.89 -27.25
N VAL A 242 64.79 -3.23 -28.14
CA VAL A 242 63.56 -3.77 -28.74
C VAL A 242 63.94 -4.74 -29.87
N SER A 243 63.39 -5.95 -29.86
CA SER A 243 63.63 -6.96 -30.89
C SER A 243 63.13 -6.54 -32.27
N GLU A 244 63.91 -6.78 -33.33
CA GLU A 244 63.54 -6.51 -34.74
C GLU A 244 62.26 -7.24 -35.18
N LYS A 245 61.83 -8.27 -34.44
CA LYS A 245 60.59 -9.03 -34.69
C LYS A 245 59.32 -8.36 -34.15
N PHE A 246 59.41 -7.13 -33.63
CA PHE A 246 58.26 -6.36 -33.14
C PHE A 246 57.14 -6.21 -34.18
N TRP A 247 57.46 -6.22 -35.48
CA TRP A 247 56.44 -6.16 -36.55
C TRP A 247 55.45 -7.33 -36.50
N ILE A 248 55.83 -8.49 -35.95
CA ILE A 248 54.95 -9.65 -35.75
C ILE A 248 53.81 -9.32 -34.78
N TYR A 249 54.08 -8.52 -33.74
CA TYR A 249 53.03 -8.05 -32.83
C TYR A 249 51.98 -7.23 -33.59
N CYS A 250 52.40 -6.27 -34.42
CA CYS A 250 51.48 -5.47 -35.24
C CYS A 250 50.70 -6.33 -36.24
N ALA A 251 51.36 -7.33 -36.86
CA ALA A 251 50.75 -8.23 -37.83
C ALA A 251 49.62 -9.10 -37.23
N PHE A 252 49.68 -9.43 -35.93
CA PHE A 252 48.61 -10.17 -35.25
C PHE A 252 47.59 -9.26 -34.55
N ALA A 253 48.04 -8.16 -33.94
CA ALA A 253 47.19 -7.26 -33.16
C ALA A 253 46.17 -6.50 -34.01
N ILE A 254 46.56 -6.04 -35.21
CA ILE A 254 45.65 -5.28 -36.09
C ILE A 254 44.50 -6.19 -36.58
N PRO A 255 44.75 -7.38 -37.17
CA PRO A 255 43.68 -8.28 -37.62
C PRO A 255 42.76 -8.74 -36.49
N THR A 256 43.30 -9.06 -35.30
CA THR A 256 42.44 -9.49 -34.16
C THR A 256 41.55 -8.36 -33.66
N THR A 257 42.04 -7.12 -33.66
CA THR A 257 41.21 -5.95 -33.29
C THR A 257 40.11 -5.71 -34.32
N VAL A 258 40.45 -5.75 -35.61
CA VAL A 258 39.48 -5.60 -36.72
C VAL A 258 38.42 -6.71 -36.67
N LEU A 259 38.84 -7.96 -36.41
CA LEU A 259 37.94 -9.10 -36.29
C LEU A 259 37.01 -8.96 -35.07
N SER A 260 37.52 -8.49 -33.93
CA SER A 260 36.73 -8.28 -32.71
C SER A 260 35.65 -7.20 -32.89
N VAL A 261 36.02 -6.05 -33.47
CA VAL A 261 35.08 -4.96 -33.77
C VAL A 261 34.11 -5.36 -34.88
N GLY A 262 34.59 -6.06 -35.91
CA GLY A 262 33.77 -6.57 -37.02
C GLY A 262 32.71 -7.58 -36.57
N LEU A 263 33.07 -8.50 -35.67
CA LEU A 263 32.15 -9.47 -35.08
C LEU A 263 31.07 -8.78 -34.24
N TRP A 264 31.44 -7.76 -33.46
CA TRP A 264 30.48 -6.95 -32.70
C TRP A 264 29.48 -6.23 -33.60
N PHE A 265 29.96 -5.60 -34.68
CA PHE A 265 29.08 -4.91 -35.64
C PHE A 265 28.15 -5.88 -36.38
N PHE A 266 28.68 -7.06 -36.75
CA PHE A 266 27.90 -8.13 -37.38
C PHE A 266 26.81 -8.64 -36.43
N TRP A 267 27.13 -8.94 -35.18
CA TRP A 267 26.12 -9.39 -34.19
C TRP A 267 25.08 -8.32 -33.89
N ARG A 268 25.48 -7.04 -33.80
CA ARG A 268 24.54 -5.93 -33.59
C ARG A 268 23.53 -5.81 -34.74
N ASN A 269 23.94 -6.06 -35.98
CA ASN A 269 23.08 -5.92 -37.15
C ASN A 269 22.30 -7.21 -37.47
N ALA A 270 22.85 -8.39 -37.14
CA ALA A 270 22.25 -9.69 -37.42
C ALA A 270 21.23 -10.15 -36.36
N LEU A 271 21.30 -9.60 -35.14
CA LEU A 271 20.24 -9.74 -34.14
C LEU A 271 19.25 -8.57 -34.34
N PRO A 272 18.17 -8.73 -35.12
CA PRO A 272 17.12 -7.73 -35.12
C PRO A 272 16.61 -7.66 -33.68
N SER A 273 16.62 -6.46 -33.12
CA SER A 273 16.02 -6.16 -31.82
C SER A 273 14.50 -6.24 -31.96
N ARG A 274 13.99 -7.45 -32.20
CA ARG A 274 12.61 -7.76 -32.58
C ARG A 274 11.70 -7.96 -31.36
N GLN A 275 11.98 -7.32 -30.23
CA GLN A 275 11.21 -7.58 -29.00
C GLN A 275 10.65 -6.36 -28.27
N PHE A 276 10.76 -5.13 -28.79
CA PHE A 276 10.22 -3.97 -28.07
C PHE A 276 9.38 -2.98 -28.86
N ARG A 277 9.31 -3.07 -30.19
CA ARG A 277 8.42 -2.20 -30.98
C ARG A 277 6.97 -2.70 -30.98
N ASP A 278 6.77 -4.01 -31.08
CA ASP A 278 5.43 -4.62 -31.11
C ASP A 278 4.70 -4.61 -29.74
N ARG A 279 5.40 -4.30 -28.62
CA ARG A 279 4.77 -4.25 -27.29
C ARG A 279 4.30 -2.83 -26.89
N VAL A 280 4.79 -1.80 -27.57
CA VAL A 280 4.32 -0.41 -27.38
C VAL A 280 3.06 -0.18 -28.22
N ASP A 281 3.03 -0.67 -29.46
CA ASP A 281 1.88 -0.52 -30.35
C ASP A 281 0.63 -1.27 -29.82
N HIS A 282 0.80 -2.40 -29.12
CA HIS A 282 -0.32 -3.12 -28.50
C HIS A 282 -0.85 -2.49 -27.19
N MET A 283 -0.18 -1.49 -26.62
CA MET A 283 -0.67 -0.76 -25.44
C MET A 283 -1.40 0.54 -25.81
N GLU A 284 -1.26 1.03 -27.05
CA GLU A 284 -2.05 2.17 -27.56
C GLU A 284 -3.42 1.74 -28.13
N ASP A 285 -3.61 0.45 -28.43
CA ASP A 285 -4.82 -0.12 -29.03
C ASP A 285 -5.80 -0.81 -28.03
N VAL A 286 -5.57 -0.71 -26.72
CA VAL A 286 -6.45 -1.27 -25.66
C VAL A 286 -6.80 -0.21 -24.61
#